data_AF-A0AAW6WKJ4-F1
#
_entry.id   AF-A0AAW6WKJ4-F1
#
_cell.length_a   1.000
_cell.length_b   1.000
_cell.length_c   1.000
_cell.angle_alpha   90.00
_cell.angle_beta   90.00
_cell.angle_gamma   90.00
#
_symmetry.space_group_name_H-M   'P 1'
#
loop_
_entity.id
_entity.type
_entity.pdbx_description
1 polymer ?
#
loop_
_entity_poly.entity_id
_entity_poly.type
_entity_poly.pdbx_seq_one_letter_code
_entity_poly.pdbx_strand_id
1 'polypeptide(L)'
;MNKPLSAHEALIYVMVLASAVDRTMNDRELSRIGELIHALPVFKGFDDEKLISVSRDCAKLLASNEGLDIVLETVRDTLPARLYDTAYALAVEVASADLSVKAEELRLLSLLRDRLGLDKLTCAAIERSAIARYRKA
;
A
#
# COMPACT_ATOMS: atom_id res chain seq x y z
N MET A 1 -1.21 11.02 -23.55
CA MET A 1 -0.78 11.87 -22.41
C MET A 1 -1.15 11.14 -21.13
N ASN A 2 -0.22 10.42 -20.51
CA ASN A 2 -0.48 9.77 -19.22
C ASN A 2 -0.66 10.87 -18.17
N LYS A 3 -1.83 10.92 -17.55
CA LYS A 3 -2.11 11.81 -16.43
C LYS A 3 -1.14 11.43 -15.29
N PRO A 4 -0.44 12.38 -14.66
CA PRO A 4 0.38 12.06 -13.49
C PRO A 4 -0.52 11.50 -12.38
N LEU A 5 -0.04 10.44 -11.75
CA LEU A 5 -0.72 9.79 -10.63
C LEU A 5 -0.93 10.83 -9.51
N SER A 6 -2.09 10.85 -8.88
CA SER A 6 -2.32 11.67 -7.69
C SER A 6 -1.75 10.99 -6.44
N ALA A 7 -1.58 11.76 -5.36
CA ALA A 7 -1.14 11.20 -4.08
C ALA A 7 -2.10 10.11 -3.55
N HIS A 8 -3.41 10.28 -3.72
CA HIS A 8 -4.40 9.26 -3.36
C HIS A 8 -4.19 7.96 -4.15
N GLU A 9 -4.04 8.08 -5.47
CA GLU A 9 -3.81 6.93 -6.35
C GLU A 9 -2.48 6.22 -6.02
N ALA A 10 -1.42 6.97 -5.66
CA ALA A 10 -0.15 6.40 -5.22
C ALA A 10 -0.29 5.61 -3.91
N LEU A 11 -1.03 6.12 -2.93
CA LEU A 11 -1.29 5.40 -1.67
C LEU A 11 -2.14 4.15 -1.91
N ILE A 12 -3.08 4.20 -2.86
CA ILE A 12 -3.87 3.03 -3.29
C ILE A 12 -2.96 2.00 -3.97
N TYR A 13 -2.03 2.42 -4.82
CA TYR A 13 -1.04 1.53 -5.44
C TYR A 13 -0.22 0.79 -4.38
N VAL A 14 0.14 1.44 -3.28
CA VAL A 14 0.84 0.81 -2.16
C VAL A 14 0.00 -0.26 -1.46
N MET A 15 -1.28 0.02 -1.24
CA MET A 15 -2.20 -0.98 -0.67
C MET A 15 -2.42 -2.16 -1.61
N VAL A 16 -2.58 -1.92 -2.92
CA VAL A 16 -2.72 -2.96 -3.93
C VAL A 16 -1.45 -3.80 -4.05
N LEU A 17 -0.28 -3.17 -3.98
CA LEU A 17 1.01 -3.87 -3.90
C LEU A 17 1.04 -4.87 -2.74
N ALA A 18 0.60 -4.43 -1.55
CA ALA A 18 0.57 -5.26 -0.35
C ALA A 18 -0.41 -6.43 -0.47
N SER A 19 -1.57 -6.24 -1.09
CA SER A 19 -2.54 -7.32 -1.34
C SER A 19 -2.12 -8.27 -2.47
N ALA A 20 -1.45 -7.77 -3.53
CA ALA A 20 -1.17 -8.58 -4.72
C ALA A 20 0.03 -9.54 -4.56
N VAL A 21 0.73 -9.51 -3.41
CA VAL A 21 1.92 -10.34 -3.16
C VAL A 21 1.63 -11.84 -3.32
N ASP A 22 0.42 -12.29 -2.97
CA ASP A 22 0.02 -13.70 -3.05
C ASP A 22 -0.57 -14.13 -4.42
N ARG A 23 -0.39 -13.28 -5.44
CA ARG A 23 -0.77 -13.44 -6.87
C ARG A 23 -2.23 -13.18 -7.21
N THR A 24 -3.15 -13.06 -6.25
CA THR A 24 -4.56 -12.75 -6.59
C THR A 24 -5.23 -11.95 -5.48
N MET A 25 -5.39 -10.65 -5.71
CA MET A 25 -6.21 -9.80 -4.86
C MET A 25 -7.67 -10.28 -4.89
N ASN A 26 -8.21 -10.62 -3.73
CA ASN A 26 -9.59 -11.08 -3.57
C ASN A 26 -10.53 -9.96 -3.08
N ASP A 27 -11.83 -10.23 -3.09
CA ASP A 27 -12.86 -9.24 -2.71
C ASP A 27 -12.70 -8.73 -1.26
N ARG A 28 -12.18 -9.55 -0.35
CA ARG A 28 -11.97 -9.15 1.05
C ARG A 28 -10.86 -8.11 1.16
N GLU A 29 -9.79 -8.28 0.40
CA GLU A 29 -8.69 -7.33 0.37
C GLU A 29 -9.12 -6.01 -0.26
N LEU A 30 -9.87 -6.07 -1.37
CA LEU A 30 -10.40 -4.85 -1.99
C LEU A 30 -11.39 -4.11 -1.07
N SER A 31 -12.24 -4.85 -0.34
CA SER A 31 -13.14 -4.27 0.67
C SER A 31 -12.35 -3.57 1.78
N ARG A 32 -11.27 -4.20 2.27
CA ARG A 32 -10.39 -3.62 3.30
C ARG A 32 -9.71 -2.34 2.82
N ILE A 33 -9.27 -2.30 1.56
CA ILE A 33 -8.74 -1.07 0.96
C ILE A 33 -9.81 0.04 0.98
N GLY A 34 -11.04 -0.28 0.61
CA GLY A 34 -12.17 0.65 0.68
C GLY A 34 -12.42 1.18 2.10
N GLU A 35 -12.39 0.31 3.11
CA GLU A 35 -12.53 0.68 4.52
C GLU A 35 -11.45 1.68 4.97
N LEU A 36 -10.19 1.46 4.59
CA LEU A 36 -9.08 2.37 4.89
C LEU A 36 -9.25 3.74 4.20
N ILE A 37 -9.71 3.75 2.95
CA ILE A 37 -10.00 4.99 2.21
C ILE A 37 -11.09 5.81 2.89
N HIS A 38 -12.17 5.16 3.33
CA HIS A 38 -13.26 5.83 4.04
C HIS A 38 -12.85 6.34 5.42
N ALA A 39 -11.99 5.60 6.13
CA ALA A 39 -11.64 5.92 7.52
C ALA A 39 -10.54 6.98 7.66
N LEU A 40 -9.60 7.05 6.72
CA LEU A 40 -8.35 7.81 6.92
C LEU A 40 -8.41 9.23 6.29
N PRO A 41 -8.05 10.29 7.04
CA PRO A 41 -8.10 11.66 6.55
C PRO A 41 -7.25 11.95 5.31
N VAL A 42 -6.20 11.15 5.07
CA VAL A 42 -5.32 11.31 3.89
C VAL A 42 -6.06 11.08 2.58
N PHE A 43 -7.20 10.39 2.60
CA PHE A 43 -8.05 10.12 1.45
C PHE A 43 -9.24 11.08 1.31
N LYS A 44 -9.32 12.13 2.13
CA LYS A 44 -10.43 13.09 2.06
C LYS A 44 -10.53 13.70 0.66
N GLY A 45 -11.69 13.53 0.02
CA GLY A 45 -11.96 14.03 -1.33
C GLY A 45 -11.50 13.08 -2.45
N PHE A 46 -11.05 11.87 -2.12
CA PHE A 46 -11.00 10.78 -3.08
C PHE A 46 -12.42 10.37 -3.51
N ASP A 47 -12.55 9.92 -4.75
CA ASP A 47 -13.79 9.48 -5.35
C ASP A 47 -13.81 7.95 -5.37
N ASP A 48 -14.61 7.34 -4.50
CA ASP A 48 -14.61 5.89 -4.27
C ASP A 48 -15.01 5.08 -5.51
N GLU A 49 -15.75 5.68 -6.44
CA GLU A 49 -16.07 5.04 -7.74
C GLU A 49 -14.80 4.77 -8.57
N LYS A 50 -13.71 5.52 -8.30
CA LYS A 50 -12.40 5.31 -8.94
C LYS A 50 -11.59 4.18 -8.32
N LEU A 51 -11.95 3.66 -7.15
CA LEU A 51 -11.14 2.62 -6.49
C LEU A 51 -10.90 1.42 -7.42
N ILE A 52 -11.97 0.91 -8.04
CA ILE A 52 -11.88 -0.27 -8.91
C ILE A 52 -10.98 -0.02 -10.12
N SER A 53 -11.07 1.16 -10.74
CA SER A 53 -10.25 1.49 -11.91
C SER A 53 -8.79 1.68 -11.53
N VAL A 54 -8.50 2.41 -10.45
CA VAL A 54 -7.15 2.64 -9.94
C VAL A 54 -6.48 1.32 -9.54
N SER A 55 -7.18 0.46 -8.81
CA SER A 55 -6.64 -0.86 -8.44
C SER A 55 -6.37 -1.75 -9.65
N ARG A 56 -7.25 -1.72 -10.66
CA ARG A 56 -7.05 -2.47 -11.91
C ARG A 56 -5.85 -1.96 -12.68
N ASP A 57 -5.65 -0.65 -12.74
CA ASP A 57 -4.51 -0.07 -13.45
C ASP A 57 -3.18 -0.38 -12.75
N CYS A 58 -3.16 -0.37 -11.41
CA CYS A 58 -2.02 -0.89 -10.63
C CYS A 58 -1.75 -2.36 -10.94
N ALA A 59 -2.79 -3.21 -10.92
CA ALA A 59 -2.64 -4.65 -11.16
C ALA A 59 -2.10 -4.94 -12.57
N LYS A 60 -2.54 -4.21 -13.61
CA LYS A 60 -1.98 -4.30 -14.96
C LYS A 60 -0.51 -3.91 -14.99
N LEU A 61 -0.13 -2.86 -14.26
CA LEU A 61 1.26 -2.41 -14.19
C LEU A 61 2.14 -3.46 -13.49
N LEU A 62 1.66 -4.06 -12.41
CA LEU A 62 2.35 -5.15 -11.71
C LEU A 62 2.55 -6.40 -12.58
N ALA A 63 1.61 -6.69 -13.49
CA ALA A 63 1.72 -7.80 -14.44
C ALA A 63 2.70 -7.54 -15.60
N SER A 64 3.21 -6.31 -15.74
CA SER A 64 4.20 -5.97 -16.75
C SER A 64 5.62 -6.39 -16.34
N ASN A 65 6.55 -6.44 -17.29
CA ASN A 65 7.95 -6.73 -16.99
C ASN A 65 8.52 -5.63 -16.08
N GLU A 66 9.20 -6.00 -14.99
CA GLU A 66 9.68 -5.08 -13.95
C GLU A 66 8.56 -4.28 -13.25
N GLY A 67 7.31 -4.73 -13.33
CA GLY A 67 6.14 -4.00 -12.84
C GLY A 67 6.22 -3.58 -11.38
N LEU A 68 6.77 -4.43 -10.51
CA LEU A 68 7.01 -4.09 -9.09
C LEU A 68 7.91 -2.87 -8.94
N ASP A 69 9.06 -2.86 -9.62
CA ASP A 69 10.02 -1.76 -9.54
C ASP A 69 9.43 -0.47 -10.12
N ILE A 70 8.68 -0.58 -11.23
CA ILE A 70 8.00 0.56 -11.84
C ILE A 70 6.97 1.17 -10.87
N VAL A 71 6.15 0.35 -10.21
CA VAL A 71 5.18 0.86 -9.22
C VAL A 71 5.90 1.52 -8.05
N LEU A 72 6.95 0.91 -7.51
CA LEU A 72 7.74 1.46 -6.41
C LEU A 72 8.37 2.81 -6.75
N GLU A 73 8.96 2.96 -7.94
CA GLU A 73 9.47 4.25 -8.44
C GLU A 73 8.33 5.27 -8.61
N THR A 74 7.22 4.85 -9.22
CA THR A 74 6.06 5.72 -9.45
C THR A 74 5.51 6.28 -8.14
N VAL A 75 5.39 5.44 -7.11
CA VAL A 75 4.96 5.84 -5.76
C VAL A 75 5.93 6.85 -5.15
N ARG A 76 7.24 6.56 -5.19
CA ARG A 76 8.27 7.44 -4.64
C ARG A 76 8.25 8.82 -5.28
N ASP A 77 8.13 8.86 -6.61
CA ASP A 77 8.18 10.10 -7.39
C ASP A 77 6.88 10.90 -7.32
N THR A 78 5.75 10.23 -7.03
CA THR A 78 4.44 10.88 -6.88
C THR A 78 4.20 11.42 -5.48
N LEU A 79 4.62 10.70 -4.44
CA LEU A 79 4.30 11.06 -3.07
C LEU A 79 5.24 12.15 -2.54
N PRO A 80 4.71 13.20 -1.86
CA PRO A 80 5.55 14.09 -1.08
C PRO A 80 6.17 13.30 0.08
N ALA A 81 7.44 13.58 0.41
CA ALA A 81 8.20 12.86 1.44
C ALA A 81 7.48 12.76 2.81
N ARG A 82 6.66 13.75 3.16
CA ARG A 82 5.83 13.75 4.38
C ARG A 82 4.75 12.65 4.44
N LEU A 83 4.53 11.91 3.35
CA LEU A 83 3.57 10.81 3.26
C LEU A 83 4.25 9.44 3.08
N TYR A 84 5.59 9.38 3.14
CA TYR A 84 6.30 8.11 2.97
C TYR A 84 6.04 7.14 4.13
N ASP A 85 6.01 7.65 5.37
CA ASP A 85 5.61 6.89 6.55
C ASP A 85 4.13 6.45 6.48
N THR A 86 3.27 7.28 5.90
CA THR A 86 1.85 7.00 5.66
C THR A 86 1.69 5.87 4.65
N ALA A 87 2.44 5.90 3.54
CA ALA A 87 2.47 4.81 2.56
C ALA A 87 2.90 3.50 3.21
N TYR A 88 4.00 3.52 3.99
CA TYR A 88 4.46 2.34 4.71
C TYR A 88 3.43 1.81 5.70
N ALA A 89 2.78 2.69 6.47
CA ALA A 89 1.71 2.31 7.39
C ALA A 89 0.53 1.63 6.69
N LEU A 90 0.11 2.13 5.52
CA LEU A 90 -0.95 1.48 4.73
C LEU A 90 -0.55 0.09 4.23
N ALA A 91 0.69 -0.09 3.77
CA ALA A 91 1.18 -1.43 3.39
C ALA A 91 1.17 -2.39 4.58
N VAL A 92 1.57 -1.92 5.77
CA VAL A 92 1.54 -2.71 7.01
C VAL A 92 0.11 -3.05 7.43
N GLU A 93 -0.85 -2.13 7.33
CA GLU A 93 -2.27 -2.40 7.62
C GLU A 93 -2.82 -3.52 6.75
N VAL A 94 -2.55 -3.46 5.45
CA VAL A 94 -3.01 -4.47 4.50
C VAL A 94 -2.35 -5.82 4.78
N ALA A 95 -1.03 -5.85 4.95
CA ALA A 95 -0.27 -7.08 5.19
C ALA A 95 -0.52 -7.72 6.58
N SER A 96 -0.85 -6.92 7.60
CA SER A 96 -1.18 -7.43 8.94
C SER A 96 -2.59 -8.01 9.03
N ALA A 97 -3.37 -7.85 7.95
CA ALA A 97 -4.76 -8.19 7.78
C ALA A 97 -5.19 -9.54 8.37
N ASP A 98 -4.40 -10.55 8.05
CA ASP A 98 -4.73 -11.94 8.26
C ASP A 98 -3.95 -12.55 9.44
N LEU A 99 -3.40 -11.69 10.32
CA LEU A 99 -2.73 -12.05 11.57
C LEU A 99 -1.46 -12.89 11.43
N SER A 100 -0.96 -13.04 10.20
CA SER A 100 0.27 -13.75 9.90
C SER A 100 0.93 -13.11 8.69
N VAL A 101 1.94 -12.27 8.94
CA VAL A 101 2.75 -11.70 7.85
C VAL A 101 3.67 -12.79 7.29
N LYS A 102 3.49 -13.12 6.01
CA LYS A 102 4.28 -14.11 5.27
C LYS A 102 5.64 -13.55 4.88
N ALA A 103 6.58 -14.43 4.53
CA ALA A 103 7.92 -14.04 4.08
C ALA A 103 7.90 -13.10 2.86
N GLU A 104 6.92 -13.26 1.98
CA GLU A 104 6.77 -12.45 0.77
C GLU A 104 6.32 -11.01 1.10
N GLU A 105 5.41 -10.86 2.06
CA GLU A 105 4.97 -9.55 2.55
C GLU A 105 6.09 -8.82 3.28
N LEU A 106 6.87 -9.53 4.12
CA LEU A 106 8.08 -8.97 4.75
C LEU A 106 9.10 -8.48 3.70
N ARG A 107 9.25 -9.21 2.59
CA ARG A 107 10.11 -8.80 1.48
C ARG A 107 9.59 -7.52 0.82
N LEU A 108 8.28 -7.45 0.54
CA LEU A 108 7.68 -6.23 -0.01
C LEU A 108 7.87 -5.03 0.92
N LEU A 109 7.60 -5.19 2.22
CA LEU A 109 7.78 -4.13 3.21
C LEU A 109 9.24 -3.66 3.25
N SER A 110 10.21 -4.58 3.20
CA SER A 110 11.63 -4.20 3.11
C SER A 110 11.92 -3.37 1.85
N LEU A 111 11.43 -3.79 0.69
CA LEU A 111 11.63 -3.05 -0.56
C LEU A 111 11.01 -1.65 -0.50
N LEU A 112 9.79 -1.53 0.04
CA LEU A 112 9.10 -0.26 0.19
C LEU A 112 9.83 0.68 1.16
N ARG A 113 10.26 0.17 2.32
CA ARG A 113 11.07 0.92 3.29
C ARG A 113 12.33 1.48 2.63
N ASP A 114 13.07 0.60 1.96
CA ASP A 114 14.38 0.95 1.38
C ASP A 114 14.20 1.96 0.23
N ARG A 115 13.15 1.80 -0.57
CA ARG A 115 12.81 2.72 -1.67
C ARG A 115 12.39 4.11 -1.20
N LEU A 116 11.64 4.19 -0.10
CA LEU A 116 11.17 5.44 0.48
C LEU A 116 12.17 6.07 1.47
N GLY A 117 13.29 5.39 1.75
CA GLY A 117 14.32 5.91 2.65
C GLY A 117 13.89 6.03 4.11
N LEU A 118 12.97 5.17 4.57
CA LEU A 118 12.45 5.21 5.93
C LEU A 118 13.45 4.60 6.93
N ASP A 119 13.59 5.25 8.08
CA ASP A 119 14.46 4.77 9.14
C ASP A 119 13.84 3.58 9.90
N LYS A 120 14.71 2.79 10.55
CA LYS A 120 14.30 1.57 11.25
C LYS A 120 13.38 1.82 12.43
N LEU A 121 13.50 2.96 13.12
CA LEU A 121 12.70 3.26 14.31
C LEU A 121 11.26 3.56 13.91
N THR A 122 11.08 4.36 12.85
CA THR A 122 9.76 4.67 12.27
C THR A 122 9.05 3.40 11.81
N CYS A 123 9.72 2.54 11.04
CA CYS A 123 9.14 1.27 10.60
C CYS A 123 8.75 0.36 11.78
N ALA A 124 9.65 0.19 12.75
CA ALA A 124 9.38 -0.64 13.92
C ALA A 124 8.20 -0.12 14.75
N ALA A 125 8.04 1.20 14.88
CA ALA A 125 6.91 1.79 15.59
C ALA A 125 5.58 1.52 14.87
N ILE A 126 5.55 1.65 13.54
CA ILE A 126 4.37 1.38 12.71
C ILE A 126 3.97 -0.10 12.81
N GLU A 127 4.93 -1.01 12.61
CA GLU A 127 4.71 -2.46 12.71
C GLU A 127 4.21 -2.86 14.10
N ARG A 128 4.83 -2.30 15.15
CA ARG A 128 4.42 -2.58 16.54
C ARG A 128 3.00 -2.09 16.81
N SER A 129 2.63 -0.95 16.25
CA SER A 129 1.30 -0.36 16.35
C SER A 129 0.25 -1.25 15.67
N ALA A 130 0.54 -1.77 14.49
CA ALA A 130 -0.34 -2.72 13.79
C ALA A 130 -0.51 -4.02 14.57
N ILE A 131 0.59 -4.63 15.05
CA ILE A 131 0.53 -5.83 15.90
C ILE A 131 -0.36 -5.61 17.13
N ALA A 132 -0.33 -4.42 17.72
CA ALA A 132 -1.18 -4.09 18.88
C ALA A 132 -2.67 -4.03 18.51
N ARG A 133 -3.03 -3.45 17.34
CA ARG A 133 -4.42 -3.37 16.85
C ARG A 133 -5.02 -4.74 16.51
N TYR A 134 -4.22 -5.61 15.92
CA TYR A 134 -4.68 -6.89 15.40
C TYR A 134 -4.60 -8.05 16.42
N ARG A 135 -4.00 -7.82 17.60
CA ARG A 135 -3.90 -8.85 18.64
C ARG A 135 -5.29 -9.31 19.10
N LYS A 136 -5.55 -10.62 19.01
CA LYS A 136 -6.74 -11.26 19.59
C LYS A 136 -6.58 -11.43 21.11
N ALA A 137 -7.71 -11.32 21.83
CA ALA A 137 -7.81 -11.59 23.27
C ALA A 137 -7.83 -13.10 23.55
#